data_AF-A0A2L2Z878-F1
#
_entry.id   AF-A0A2L2Z878-F1
#
_cell.length_a   1.000
_cell.length_b   1.000
_cell.length_c   1.000
_cell.angle_alpha   90.00
_cell.angle_beta   90.00
_cell.angle_gamma   90.00
#
_symmetry.space_group_name_H-M   'P 1'
#
loop_
_entity.id
_entity.type
_entity.pdbx_description
1 polymer ?
#
loop_
_entity_poly.entity_id
_entity_poly.type
_entity_poly.pdbx_seq_one_letter_code
_entity_poly.pdbx_strand_id
1 'polypeptide(L)' 'QLVENTDETYCIDNEALYDICFRTLNLTTPTYGDLNHLVSGTMSGVTTCLMFPGQLNADLIKLAVYMVPFPRLHF' A
#
# COMPACT_ATOMS: atom_id res chain seq x y z
N GLN A 1 -8.63 -2.95 -17.17
CA GLN A 1 -8.84 -4.09 -16.24
C GLN A 1 -8.95 -3.62 -14.80
N LEU A 2 -7.95 -2.94 -14.21
CA LEU A 2 -8.06 -2.46 -12.83
C LEU A 2 -9.18 -1.41 -12.67
N VAL A 3 -9.18 -0.37 -13.51
CA VAL A 3 -10.18 0.72 -13.51
C VAL A 3 -11.65 0.26 -13.54
N GLU A 4 -11.94 -0.91 -14.08
CA GLU A 4 -13.32 -1.39 -14.27
C GLU A 4 -13.71 -2.52 -13.30
N ASN A 5 -12.72 -3.20 -12.71
CA ASN A 5 -12.94 -4.45 -11.97
C ASN A 5 -12.40 -4.43 -10.53
N THR A 6 -11.91 -3.29 -10.04
CA THR A 6 -11.43 -3.14 -8.66
C THR A 6 -12.17 -2.03 -7.93
N ASP A 7 -12.51 -2.28 -6.67
CA ASP A 7 -13.13 -1.28 -5.80
C ASP A 7 -12.09 -0.33 -5.17
N GLU A 8 -10.84 -0.79 -5.01
CA GLU A 8 -9.71 -0.04 -4.45
C GLU A 8 -8.40 -0.64 -4.99
N THR A 9 -7.45 0.22 -5.36
CA THR A 9 -6.11 -0.15 -5.83
C THR A 9 -5.07 0.68 -5.08
N TYR A 10 -4.07 0.02 -4.51
CA TYR A 10 -2.93 0.69 -3.91
C TYR A 10 -1.79 0.80 -4.92
N CYS A 11 -1.51 2.02 -5.38
CA CYS A 11 -0.42 2.26 -6.31
C CYS A 11 0.94 2.26 -5.59
N ILE A 12 1.81 1.32 -5.94
CA ILE A 12 3.18 1.25 -5.41
C ILE A 12 4.15 1.49 -6.57
N ASP A 13 4.83 2.63 -6.52
CA ASP A 13 5.78 3.05 -7.56
C ASP A 13 7.20 2.60 -7.20
N ASN A 14 7.80 1.81 -8.09
CA ASN A 14 9.17 1.29 -7.93
C ASN A 14 10.21 2.41 -7.94
N GLU A 15 10.01 3.51 -8.68
CA GLU A 15 10.97 4.62 -8.69
C GLU A 15 10.98 5.34 -7.34
N ALA A 16 9.80 5.62 -6.80
CA ALA A 16 9.67 6.19 -5.45
C ALA A 16 10.24 5.26 -4.37
N LEU A 17 10.01 3.95 -4.47
CA LEU A 17 10.60 2.97 -3.55
C LEU A 17 12.13 2.92 -3.66
N TYR A 18 12.66 2.98 -4.87
CA TYR A 18 14.10 3.03 -5.11
C TYR A 18 14.71 4.29 -4.47
N ASP A 19 14.08 5.45 -4.66
CA ASP A 19 14.49 6.70 -4.04
C ASP A 19 14.47 6.64 -2.51
N ILE A 20 13.47 5.98 -1.90
CA ILE A 20 13.44 5.73 -0.44
C ILE A 20 14.62 4.85 -0.02
N CYS A 21 14.86 3.72 -0.71
CA CYS A 21 15.98 2.84 -0.41
C CYS A 21 17.33 3.54 -0.54
N PHE A 22 17.50 4.35 -1.59
CA PHE A 22 18.76 5.03 -1.88
C PHE A 22 19.00 6.23 -0.95
N ARG A 23 18.02 7.14 -0.83
CA ARG A 23 18.20 8.42 -0.12
C ARG A 23 17.95 8.31 1.38
N THR A 24 16.96 7.52 1.78
CA THR A 24 16.55 7.43 3.20
C THR A 24 17.25 6.29 3.91
N LEU A 25 17.30 5.10 3.28
CA LEU A 25 17.92 3.92 3.86
C LEU A 25 19.43 3.81 3.53
N ASN A 26 19.97 4.72 2.72
CA ASN A 26 21.38 4.80 2.33
C ASN A 26 21.92 3.50 1.68
N LEU A 27 21.05 2.77 0.99
CA LEU A 27 21.46 1.60 0.21
C LEU A 27 22.07 2.08 -1.11
N THR A 28 23.35 1.82 -1.32
CA THR A 28 24.10 2.31 -2.49
C THR A 28 23.65 1.66 -3.81
N THR A 29 23.13 0.43 -3.74
CA THR A 29 22.62 -0.33 -4.89
C THR A 29 21.35 -1.09 -4.48
N PRO A 30 20.20 -0.39 -4.34
CA PRO A 30 18.94 -1.04 -3.98
C PRO A 30 18.58 -2.16 -4.97
N THR A 31 18.18 -3.31 -4.43
CA THR A 31 17.74 -4.47 -5.19
C THR A 31 16.22 -4.64 -5.10
N TYR A 32 15.64 -5.47 -5.96
CA TYR A 32 14.22 -5.84 -5.82
C TYR A 32 13.89 -6.49 -4.47
N GLY A 33 14.87 -7.13 -3.82
CA GLY A 33 14.67 -7.65 -2.46
C GLY A 33 14.41 -6.54 -1.45
N ASP A 34 15.15 -5.43 -1.55
CA ASP A 34 15.00 -4.26 -0.67
C ASP A 34 13.66 -3.54 -0.92
N LEU A 35 13.31 -3.37 -2.19
CA LEU A 35 12.02 -2.78 -2.58
C LEU A 35 10.85 -3.65 -2.07
N ASN A 36 10.92 -4.97 -2.30
CA ASN A 36 9.89 -5.90 -1.85
C ASN A 36 9.76 -5.94 -0.32
N HIS A 37 10.85 -5.68 0.42
CA HIS A 37 10.77 -5.56 1.87
C HIS A 37 9.89 -4.37 2.29
N LEU A 38 10.06 -3.20 1.64
CA LEU A 38 9.19 -2.05 1.86
C LEU A 38 7.74 -2.33 1.46
N VAL A 39 7.52 -2.96 0.30
CA VAL A 39 6.18 -3.37 -0.15
C VAL A 39 5.51 -4.27 0.89
N SER A 40 6.23 -5.27 1.39
CA SER A 40 5.69 -6.20 2.39
C SER A 40 5.27 -5.50 3.69
N GLY A 41 6.07 -4.52 4.14
CA GLY A 41 5.74 -3.70 5.31
C GLY A 41 4.49 -2.84 5.09
N THR A 42 4.40 -2.15 3.95
CA THR A 42 3.23 -1.33 3.60
C THR A 42 1.96 -2.19 3.51
N MET A 43 2.02 -3.33 2.82
CA MET A 43 0.86 -4.23 2.67
C MET A 43 0.42 -4.85 4.00
N SER A 44 1.38 -5.20 4.87
CA SER A 44 1.08 -5.63 6.24
C SER A 44 0.36 -4.54 7.03
N GLY A 45 0.80 -3.27 6.90
CA GLY A 45 0.14 -2.11 7.50
C GLY A 45 -1.31 -1.94 7.04
N VAL A 46 -1.57 -1.98 5.73
CA VAL A 46 -2.92 -1.88 5.14
C VAL A 46 -3.85 -2.97 5.69
N THR A 47 -3.34 -4.20 5.79
CA THR A 47 -4.13 -5.36 6.24
C THR A 47 -4.17 -5.56 7.75
N THR A 48 -3.47 -4.73 8.53
CA THR A 48 -3.37 -4.85 10.00
C THR A 48 -4.75 -4.84 10.66
N CYS A 49 -5.68 -4.04 10.14
CA CYS A 49 -7.04 -3.92 10.67
C CYS A 49 -7.86 -5.23 10.58
N LEU A 50 -7.53 -6.09 9.60
CA LEU A 50 -8.15 -7.40 9.41
C LEU A 50 -7.48 -8.47 10.28
N MET A 51 -6.17 -8.36 10.48
CA MET A 51 -5.39 -9.31 11.26
C MET A 51 -5.58 -9.16 12.77
N PHE A 52 -5.90 -7.95 13.25
CA PHE A 52 -6.06 -7.65 14.67
C PHE A 52 -7.42 -6.99 14.97
N PRO A 53 -8.52 -7.78 14.94
CA PRO A 53 -9.86 -7.24 15.15
C PRO A 53 -9.99 -6.59 16.54
N GLY A 54 -10.51 -5.36 16.58
CA GLY A 54 -10.81 -4.62 17.81
C GLY A 54 -9.72 -3.66 18.29
N GLN A 55 -8.49 -3.74 17.78
CA GLN A 55 -7.44 -2.73 18.05
C GLN A 55 -7.49 -1.56 17.08
N LEU A 56 -7.91 -1.82 15.84
CA LEU A 56 -8.18 -0.80 14.83
C LEU A 56 -9.63 -0.97 14.37
N ASN A 57 -10.47 0.05 14.54
CA ASN A 57 -11.91 -0.04 14.28
C ASN A 57 -12.25 0.15 12.78
N ALA A 58 -11.42 -0.43 11.91
CA ALA A 58 -11.51 -0.36 10.46
C ALA A 58 -11.71 -1.78 9.92
N ASP A 59 -12.76 -2.01 9.16
CA ASP A 59 -12.90 -3.16 8.28
C ASP A 59 -12.60 -2.70 6.83
N LEU A 60 -12.45 -3.65 5.90
CA LEU A 60 -12.19 -3.34 4.48
C LEU A 60 -13.22 -2.36 3.89
N ILE A 61 -14.48 -2.48 4.31
CA ILE A 61 -15.57 -1.62 3.82
C ILE A 61 -15.38 -0.18 4.32
N LYS A 62 -15.02 0.02 5.58
CA LYS A 62 -14.70 1.34 6.12
C LYS A 62 -13.49 1.95 5.44
N LEU A 63 -12.43 1.17 5.18
CA LEU A 63 -11.26 1.64 4.44
C LEU A 63 -11.66 2.17 3.06
N ALA A 64 -12.38 1.35 2.28
CA ALA A 64 -12.87 1.73 0.96
C ALA A 64 -13.75 2.99 1.01
N VAL A 65 -14.69 3.07 1.95
CA VAL A 65 -15.58 4.24 2.09
C VAL A 65 -14.83 5.51 2.49
N TYR A 66 -13.81 5.41 3.34
CA TYR A 66 -13.03 6.57 3.77
C TYR A 66 -12.04 7.06 2.71
N MET A 67 -11.48 6.16 1.90
CA MET A 67 -10.42 6.49 0.94
C MET A 67 -10.95 6.73 -0.48
N VAL A 68 -12.10 6.14 -0.85
CA VAL A 68 -12.70 6.22 -2.18
C VAL A 68 -14.04 6.97 -2.12
N PRO A 69 -14.05 8.31 -2.18
CA PRO A 69 -15.29 9.09 -2.15
C PRO A 69 -16.12 8.96 -3.44
N PHE A 70 -15.48 8.56 -4.56
CA PHE A 70 -16.12 8.32 -5.84
C PHE A 70 -15.59 7.01 -6.45
N PRO A 71 -16.46 6.11 -6.95
CA PRO A 71 -16.03 4.80 -7.47
C PRO A 71 -15.01 4.84 -8.61
N ARG A 72 -14.87 5.98 -9.32
CA ARG A 72 -13.88 6.15 -10.40
C ARG A 72 -12.52 6.64 -9.89
N LEU A 73 -12.41 7.03 -8.63
CA LEU A 73 -11.20 7.56 -7.99
C LEU A 73 -10.72 6.59 -6.91
N HIS A 74 -10.32 5.39 -7.33
CA HIS A 74 -9.98 4.25 -6.46
C HIS A 74 -8.51 3.84 -6.52
N PHE A 75 -7.60 4.76 -6.83
CA PHE A 75 -6.15 4.51 -6.98
C PHE A 75 -5.33 5.31 -5.98
#